data_AF-A0A1G8GQ42-F1
#
_entry.id   AF-A0A1G8GQ42-F1
#
_cell.length_a   1.000
_cell.length_b   1.000
_cell.length_c   1.000
_cell.angle_alpha   90.00
_cell.angle_beta   90.00
_cell.angle_gamma   90.00
#
_symmetry.space_group_name_H-M   'P 1'
#
loop_
_entity.id
_entity.type
_entity.pdbx_description
1 polymer ?
#
loop_
_entity_poly.entity_id
_entity_poly.type
_entity_poly.pdbx_seq_one_letter_code
_entity_poly.pdbx_strand_id
1 'polypeptide(L)'
;MTLAEAVATIAEAACREVRYVPLSVQDYVAELVQQGWPLADAESFADVIEPLRSGKDEYVSDGVQRALGRPPRTFAEFARSTAGAGGWQT
;
A
#
# COMPACT_ATOMS: atom_id res chain seq x y z
N MET A 1 6.45 8.38 -1.92
CA MET A 1 5.01 8.38 -1.63
C MET A 1 4.81 7.72 -0.28
N THR A 2 4.06 8.32 0.63
CA THR A 2 3.74 7.76 1.94
C THR A 2 2.46 6.91 1.89
N LEU A 3 2.20 6.13 2.94
CA LEU A 3 0.93 5.38 3.07
C LEU A 3 -0.29 6.31 3.10
N ALA A 4 -0.16 7.49 3.71
CA ALA A 4 -1.24 8.48 3.75
C ALA A 4 -1.54 9.04 2.35
N GLU A 5 -0.51 9.34 1.55
CA GLU A 5 -0.65 9.78 0.16
C GLU A 5 -1.25 8.68 -0.73
N ALA A 6 -0.85 7.43 -0.52
CA ALA A 6 -1.40 6.29 -1.24
C ALA A 6 -2.90 6.12 -0.94
N VAL A 7 -3.31 6.16 0.33
CA VAL A 7 -4.72 6.08 0.72
C VAL A 7 -5.52 7.26 0.18
N ALA A 8 -4.99 8.48 0.22
CA ALA A 8 -5.66 9.65 -0.37
C ALA A 8 -5.87 9.49 -1.89
N THR A 9 -4.87 8.95 -2.60
CA THR A 9 -4.97 8.68 -4.05
C THR A 9 -6.03 7.62 -4.37
N ILE A 10 -6.15 6.58 -3.53
CA ILE A 10 -7.20 5.56 -3.66
C ILE A 10 -8.57 6.15 -3.35
N ALA A 11 -8.69 6.92 -2.27
CA ALA A 11 -9.94 7.57 -1.85
C ALA A 11 -10.52 8.46 -2.97
N GLU A 12 -9.66 9.26 -3.61
CA GLU A 12 -10.02 10.08 -4.76
C GLU A 12 -10.48 9.22 -5.94
N ALA A 13 -9.67 8.21 -6.34
CA ALA A 13 -9.98 7.35 -7.47
C ALA A 13 -11.26 6.51 -7.27
N ALA A 14 -11.53 6.09 -6.03
CA ALA A 14 -12.72 5.32 -5.67
C ALA A 14 -13.94 6.22 -5.39
N CYS A 15 -13.77 7.55 -5.34
CA CYS A 15 -14.80 8.50 -4.92
C CYS A 15 -15.43 8.13 -3.56
N ARG A 16 -14.60 7.71 -2.60
CA ARG A 16 -15.01 7.26 -1.26
C ARG A 16 -14.17 7.92 -0.19
N GLU A 17 -14.77 8.19 0.96
CA GLU A 17 -14.02 8.64 2.13
C GLU A 17 -13.27 7.47 2.74
N VAL A 18 -11.94 7.48 2.62
CA VAL A 18 -11.03 6.50 3.23
C VAL A 18 -9.90 7.27 3.90
N ARG A 19 -9.59 6.92 5.15
CA ARG A 19 -8.52 7.56 5.93
C ARG A 19 -7.45 6.55 6.31
N TYR A 20 -6.19 6.97 6.23
CA TYR A 20 -5.08 6.20 6.78
C TYR A 20 -5.06 6.37 8.29
N VAL A 21 -5.07 5.25 9.01
CA VAL A 21 -4.92 5.22 10.47
C VAL A 21 -3.61 4.51 10.79
N PRO A 22 -2.57 5.21 11.28
CA PRO A 22 -1.33 4.55 11.67
C PRO A 22 -1.55 3.74 12.95
N LEU A 23 -1.23 2.45 12.90
CA LEU A 23 -1.26 1.56 14.06
C LEU A 23 0.14 1.38 14.65
N SER A 24 0.23 0.97 15.91
CA SER A 24 1.46 0.38 16.43
C SER A 24 1.68 -1.00 15.77
N VAL A 25 2.91 -1.51 15.79
CA VAL A 25 3.20 -2.87 15.27
C VAL A 25 2.36 -3.92 16.02
N GLN A 26 2.21 -3.75 17.33
CA GLN A 26 1.45 -4.67 18.18
C GLN A 26 -0.05 -4.67 17.84
N ASP A 27 -0.63 -3.47 17.67
CA ASP A 27 -2.04 -3.37 17.28
C ASP A 27 -2.27 -3.95 15.88
N TYR A 28 -1.34 -3.70 14.95
CA TYR A 28 -1.44 -4.24 13.59
C TYR A 28 -1.40 -5.78 13.55
N VAL A 29 -0.47 -6.39 14.29
CA VAL A 29 -0.39 -7.86 14.42
C VAL A 29 -1.66 -8.40 15.09
N ALA A 30 -2.12 -7.76 16.16
CA ALA A 30 -3.34 -8.18 16.86
C ALA A 30 -4.57 -8.15 15.95
N GLU A 31 -4.72 -7.11 15.11
CA GLU A 31 -5.81 -7.01 14.14
C GLU A 31 -5.75 -8.12 13.07
N LEU A 32 -4.56 -8.43 12.54
CA LEU A 32 -4.38 -9.51 11.57
C LEU A 32 -4.74 -10.89 12.17
N VAL A 33 -4.32 -11.14 13.41
CA VAL A 33 -4.67 -12.37 14.14
C VAL A 33 -6.18 -12.46 14.38
N GLN A 34 -6.83 -11.35 14.72
CA GLN A 34 -8.30 -11.29 14.85
C GLN A 34 -9.01 -11.60 13.52
N GLN A 35 -8.40 -11.27 12.38
CA GLN A 35 -8.88 -11.62 11.04
C GLN A 35 -8.59 -13.08 10.65
N GLY A 36 -7.98 -13.87 11.54
CA GLY A 36 -7.72 -15.30 11.36
C GLY A 36 -6.34 -15.63 10.82
N TRP A 37 -5.42 -14.67 10.73
CA TRP A 37 -4.04 -14.95 10.33
C TRP A 37 -3.30 -15.71 11.46
N PRO A 38 -2.45 -16.69 11.12
CA PRO A 38 -1.49 -17.24 12.08
C PRO A 38 -0.58 -16.14 12.62
N LEU A 39 -0.28 -16.18 13.93
CA LEU A 39 0.55 -15.15 14.58
C LEU A 39 1.90 -14.94 13.86
N ALA A 40 2.59 -16.01 13.52
CA ALA A 40 3.88 -15.94 12.83
C ALA A 40 3.79 -15.25 11.46
N ASP A 41 2.68 -15.43 10.73
CA ASP A 41 2.46 -14.78 9.43
C ASP A 41 2.15 -13.29 9.62
N ALA A 42 1.37 -12.95 10.64
CA ALA A 42 1.06 -11.56 10.99
C ALA A 42 2.31 -10.77 11.44
N GLU A 43 3.15 -11.38 12.27
CA GLU A 43 4.44 -10.82 12.69
C GLU A 43 5.38 -10.63 11.49
N SER A 44 5.53 -11.67 10.66
CA SER A 44 6.35 -11.59 9.45
C SER A 44 5.86 -10.51 8.48
N PHE A 45 4.54 -10.34 8.35
CA PHE A 45 3.97 -9.30 7.51
C PHE A 45 4.23 -7.90 8.07
N ALA A 46 4.14 -7.73 9.39
CA ALA A 46 4.46 -6.46 10.03
C ALA A 46 5.93 -6.05 9.81
N ASP A 47 6.86 -7.01 9.86
CA ASP A 47 8.27 -6.77 9.57
C ASP A 47 8.52 -6.30 8.14
N VAL A 48 7.80 -6.83 7.16
CA VAL A 48 7.92 -6.42 5.75
C VAL A 48 7.46 -4.97 5.53
N ILE A 49 6.51 -4.49 6.33
CA ILE A 49 5.95 -3.13 6.19
C ILE A 49 6.75 -2.09 6.99
N GLU A 50 7.55 -2.50 7.98
CA GLU A 50 8.36 -1.61 8.82
C GLU A 50 9.34 -0.70 8.04
N PRO A 51 10.05 -1.19 7.00
CA PRO A 51 10.90 -0.36 6.14
C PRO A 51 10.14 0.77 5.41
N LEU A 52 8.90 0.51 4.99
CA LEU A 52 8.05 1.52 4.34
C LEU A 52 7.73 2.68 5.30
N ARG A 53 7.52 2.36 6.59
CA ARG A 53 7.23 3.36 7.63
C ARG A 53 8.45 4.20 8.00
N SER A 54 9.63 3.59 7.94
CA SER A 54 10.90 4.26 8.28
C SER A 54 11.57 4.94 7.09
N GLY A 55 10.93 4.93 5.90
CA GLY A 55 11.46 5.54 4.68
C GLY A 55 12.66 4.79 4.08
N LYS A 56 13.00 3.61 4.59
CA LYS A 56 14.18 2.85 4.13
C LYS A 56 14.03 2.32 2.70
N ASP A 57 12.81 2.25 2.20
CA ASP A 57 12.45 1.79 0.84
C ASP A 57 12.12 2.94 -0.12
N GLU A 58 12.47 4.19 0.21
CA GLU A 58 12.15 5.35 -0.64
C GLU A 58 13.09 5.53 -1.84
N TYR A 59 14.17 4.75 -1.91
CA TYR A 59 15.16 4.85 -2.98
C TYR A 59 14.54 4.54 -4.35
N VAL A 60 14.71 5.46 -5.30
CA VAL A 60 14.23 5.34 -6.67
C VAL A 60 15.39 5.01 -7.62
N SER A 61 15.15 4.08 -8.54
CA SER A 61 16.06 3.77 -9.65
C SER A 61 15.32 3.79 -10.99
N ASP A 62 16.07 3.73 -12.10
CA ASP A 62 15.55 3.76 -13.48
C ASP A 62 15.44 2.37 -14.13
N GLY A 63 15.56 1.30 -13.33
CA GLY A 63 15.64 -0.08 -13.84
C GLY A 63 14.43 -0.49 -14.67
N VAL A 64 13.22 -0.05 -14.30
CA VAL A 64 11.98 -0.34 -15.04
C VAL A 64 12.00 0.33 -16.41
N GLN A 65 12.39 1.61 -16.47
CA GLN A 65 12.51 2.39 -17.70
C GLN A 65 13.51 1.72 -18.65
N ARG A 66 14.67 1.31 -18.12
CA ARG A 66 15.73 0.65 -18.89
C ARG A 66 15.30 -0.71 -19.40
N ALA A 67 14.60 -1.51 -18.59
CA ALA A 67 14.17 -2.85 -18.97
C ALA A 67 13.02 -2.85 -19.99
N LEU A 68 12.09 -1.88 -19.89
CA LEU A 68 10.85 -1.88 -20.68
C LEU A 68 10.82 -0.82 -21.80
N GLY A 69 11.77 0.11 -21.85
CA GLY A 69 11.82 1.19 -22.85
C GLY A 69 10.68 2.21 -22.73
N ARG A 70 9.99 2.27 -21.58
CA ARG A 70 8.87 3.17 -21.32
C ARG A 70 8.85 3.61 -19.85
N PRO A 71 8.23 4.75 -19.50
CA PRO A 71 8.12 5.17 -18.10
C PRO A 71 7.36 4.14 -17.25
N PRO A 72 7.70 3.98 -15.95
CA PRO A 72 6.92 3.19 -15.03
C PRO A 72 5.55 3.82 -14.88
N ARG A 73 4.58 2.97 -14.57
CA ARG A 73 3.24 3.41 -14.24
C ARG A 73 3.25 4.15 -12.90
N THR A 74 2.55 5.27 -12.83
CA THR A 74 2.34 5.99 -11.55
C THR A 74 1.30 5.29 -10.68
N PHE A 75 1.36 5.51 -9.37
CA PHE A 75 0.34 4.98 -8.46
C PHE A 75 -1.06 5.54 -8.73
N ALA A 76 -1.16 6.81 -9.16
CA ALA A 76 -2.44 7.43 -9.51
C ALA A 76 -3.07 6.78 -10.76
N GLU A 77 -2.27 6.43 -11.77
CA GLU A 77 -2.76 5.66 -12.92
C GLU A 77 -3.23 4.27 -12.50
N PHE A 78 -2.54 3.63 -11.56
CA PHE A 78 -2.98 2.36 -10.96
C PHE A 78 -4.34 2.51 -10.29
N ALA A 79 -4.46 3.41 -9.32
CA ALA A 79 -5.68 3.62 -8.54
C ALA A 79 -6.90 3.91 -9.43
N ARG A 80 -6.76 4.78 -10.43
CA ARG A 80 -7.82 5.09 -11.40
C ARG A 80 -8.26 3.87 -12.22
N SER A 81 -7.32 3.06 -12.71
CA SER A 81 -7.69 1.87 -13.48
C SER A 81 -8.38 0.82 -12.63
N THR A 82 -7.94 0.65 -11.37
CA THR A 82 -8.51 -0.34 -10.46
C THR A 82 -9.94 0.06 -10.11
N ALA A 83 -10.18 1.37 -9.92
CA ALA A 83 -11.53 1.91 -9.76
C ALA A 83 -12.40 1.66 -10.99
N GLY A 84 -11.89 1.95 -12.19
CA GLY A 84 -12.60 1.70 -13.45
C GLY A 84 -12.92 0.22 -13.70
N ALA A 85 -12.10 -0.69 -13.16
CA ALA A 85 -12.32 -2.14 -13.21
C ALA A 85 -13.23 -2.67 -12.08
N GLY A 86 -13.74 -1.81 -11.20
CA GLY A 86 -14.58 -2.23 -10.06
C GLY A 86 -13.81 -2.87 -8.90
N GLY A 87 -12.48 -2.74 -8.84
CA GLY A 87 -11.65 -3.35 -7.80
C GLY A 87 -11.83 -2.81 -6.38
N TRP A 88 -12.60 -1.73 -6.22
CA TRP A 88 -12.95 -1.13 -4.92
C TRP A 88 -14.43 -1.33 -4.55
N GLN A 89 -15.09 -2.32 -5.18
CA GLN A 89 -16.41 -2.78 -4.74
C GLN A 89 -16.31 -3.43 -3.36
N THR A 90 -17.38 -3.26 -2.59
CA THR A 90 -17.45 -3.40 -1.13
C THR A 90 -16.87 -4.69 -0.58
#